data_AF-A0A4Z2FNQ0-F1
#
_entry.id   AF-A0A4Z2FNQ0-F1
#
_cell.length_a   1.000
_cell.length_b   1.000
_cell.length_c   1.000
_cell.angle_alpha   90.00
_cell.angle_beta   90.00
_cell.angle_gamma   90.00
#
_symmetry.space_group_name_H-M   'P 1'
#
loop_
_entity.id
_entity.type
_entity.pdbx_description
1 polymer ?
#
loop_
_entity_poly.entity_id
_entity_poly.type
_entity_poly.pdbx_seq_one_letter_code
_entity_poly.pdbx_strand_id
1 'polypeptide(L)'
;MTVSEVEAAKAARLLPTETGYVITIDEHKINRDFGGAQIFLTFQEFSWLERWLEVRKRLVSKSKRVFITRGGRPLKNLVRYMQTVWAHMGLPGQPTFTDLRTAVSGHVSAVLQPPSLQCCMDPLD
;
A
#
# COMPACT_ATOMS: atom_id res chain seq x y z
N MET A 1 -9.11 1.55 4.03
CA MET A 1 -8.20 1.07 5.08
C MET A 1 -8.53 1.63 6.46
N THR A 2 -9.38 0.89 7.15
CA THR A 2 -9.77 1.04 8.56
C THR A 2 -9.00 0.04 9.41
N VAL A 3 -8.99 0.24 10.74
CA VAL A 3 -8.40 -0.73 11.68
C VAL A 3 -9.14 -2.07 11.60
N SER A 4 -10.46 -2.04 11.48
CA SER A 4 -11.28 -3.26 11.37
C SER A 4 -10.94 -4.09 10.12
N GLU A 5 -10.67 -3.47 8.99
CA GLU A 5 -10.23 -4.17 7.77
C GLU A 5 -8.88 -4.91 7.98
N VAL A 6 -7.96 -4.30 8.74
CA VAL A 6 -6.66 -4.94 9.06
C VAL A 6 -6.82 -6.09 10.04
N GLU A 7 -7.63 -5.92 11.09
CA GLU A 7 -7.90 -6.98 12.06
C GLU A 7 -8.68 -8.15 11.42
N ALA A 8 -9.60 -7.85 10.50
CA ALA A 8 -10.29 -8.87 9.73
C ALA A 8 -9.31 -9.69 8.87
N ALA A 9 -8.36 -9.03 8.20
CA ALA A 9 -7.31 -9.71 7.44
C ALA A 9 -6.45 -10.63 8.32
N LYS A 10 -6.14 -10.19 9.54
CA LYS A 10 -5.40 -11.01 10.52
C LYS A 10 -6.19 -12.24 10.96
N ALA A 11 -7.48 -12.07 11.24
CA ALA A 11 -8.36 -13.15 11.69
C ALA A 11 -8.70 -14.15 10.57
N ALA A 12 -8.81 -13.67 9.33
CA ALA A 12 -9.10 -14.48 8.16
C ALA A 12 -7.92 -15.35 7.69
N ARG A 13 -6.72 -15.16 8.27
CA ARG A 13 -5.55 -15.99 7.99
C ARG A 13 -5.76 -17.38 8.58
N LEU A 14 -6.43 -18.24 7.82
CA LEU A 14 -6.93 -19.54 8.28
C LEU A 14 -5.98 -20.69 7.99
N LEU A 15 -5.02 -20.53 7.07
CA LEU A 15 -4.17 -21.64 6.63
C LEU A 15 -2.66 -21.41 6.89
N PRO A 16 -1.93 -22.41 7.43
CA PRO A 16 -0.47 -22.35 7.64
C PRO A 16 0.35 -22.19 6.35
N THR A 17 -0.26 -22.45 5.19
CA THR A 17 0.36 -22.41 3.86
C THR A 17 0.27 -21.04 3.19
N GLU A 18 -0.41 -20.07 3.79
CA GLU A 18 -0.51 -18.72 3.23
C GLU A 18 0.84 -17.99 3.34
N THR A 19 1.22 -17.27 2.29
CA THR A 19 2.48 -16.53 2.20
C THR A 19 2.38 -15.08 2.68
N GLY A 20 1.20 -14.66 3.15
CA GLY A 20 0.94 -13.29 3.56
C GLY A 20 -0.50 -13.06 4.01
N TYR A 21 -0.95 -11.80 3.93
CA TYR A 21 -2.27 -11.34 4.34
C TYR A 21 -2.95 -10.59 3.21
N VAL A 22 -4.26 -10.76 3.05
CA VAL A 22 -5.07 -9.99 2.10
C VAL A 22 -5.98 -9.04 2.87
N ILE A 23 -5.78 -7.74 2.67
CA ILE A 23 -6.63 -6.69 3.23
C ILE A 23 -7.65 -6.29 2.16
N THR A 24 -8.92 -6.52 2.44
CA THR A 24 -10.03 -6.01 1.63
C THR A 24 -10.42 -4.61 2.12
N ILE A 25 -10.50 -3.67 1.19
CA ILE A 25 -10.85 -2.27 1.43
C ILE A 25 -12.18 -1.99 0.75
N ASP A 26 -13.22 -1.87 1.57
CA ASP A 26 -14.58 -1.67 1.08
C ASP A 26 -14.80 -0.20 0.71
N GLU A 27 -14.38 0.75 1.55
CA GLU A 27 -14.57 2.17 1.25
C GLU A 27 -13.42 2.78 0.42
N HIS A 28 -13.65 2.96 -0.89
CA HIS A 28 -12.78 3.78 -1.75
C HIS A 28 -13.55 4.48 -2.89
N LYS A 29 -12.92 5.50 -3.51
CA LYS A 29 -13.53 6.44 -4.46
C LYS A 29 -14.24 5.77 -5.65
N ILE A 30 -13.86 4.55 -6.00
CA ILE A 30 -14.35 3.83 -7.18
C ILE A 30 -15.00 2.49 -6.83
N ASN A 31 -15.34 2.26 -5.54
CA ASN A 31 -15.98 1.00 -5.10
C ASN A 31 -17.28 0.72 -5.87
N ARG A 32 -18.06 1.76 -6.18
CA ARG A 32 -19.32 1.62 -6.92
C ARG A 32 -19.16 0.97 -8.30
N ASP A 33 -17.99 1.14 -8.92
CA ASP A 33 -17.74 0.68 -10.29
C ASP A 33 -16.82 -0.55 -10.35
N PHE A 34 -16.02 -0.84 -9.30
CA PHE A 34 -15.01 -1.91 -9.30
C PHE A 34 -15.07 -2.87 -8.10
N GLY A 35 -16.08 -2.75 -7.22
CA GLY A 35 -16.16 -3.55 -6.00
C GLY A 35 -15.09 -3.16 -4.97
N GLY A 36 -14.89 -3.99 -3.94
CA GLY A 36 -13.86 -3.77 -2.90
C GLY A 36 -12.43 -3.95 -3.44
N ALA A 37 -11.50 -3.09 -2.99
CA ALA A 37 -10.10 -3.17 -3.40
C ALA A 37 -9.33 -4.12 -2.50
N GLN A 38 -8.52 -5.02 -3.06
CA GLN A 38 -7.72 -5.97 -2.28
C GLN A 38 -6.24 -5.60 -2.35
N ILE A 39 -5.55 -5.71 -1.22
CA ILE A 39 -4.11 -5.52 -1.11
C ILE A 39 -3.50 -6.75 -0.45
N PHE A 40 -2.57 -7.40 -1.13
CA PHE A 40 -1.75 -8.45 -0.55
C PHE A 40 -0.52 -7.84 0.14
N LEU A 41 -0.20 -8.30 1.34
CA LEU A 41 0.99 -7.94 2.09
C LEU A 41 1.72 -9.20 2.53
N THR A 42 3.04 -9.20 2.41
CA THR A 42 3.91 -10.20 3.03
C THR A 42 3.83 -10.14 4.56
N PHE A 43 4.34 -11.16 5.24
CA PHE A 43 4.44 -11.15 6.71
C PHE A 43 5.20 -9.94 7.24
N GLN A 44 6.29 -9.56 6.58
CA GLN A 44 7.10 -8.43 7.00
C GLN A 44 6.32 -7.12 6.88
N GLU A 45 5.67 -6.88 5.75
CA GLU A 45 4.89 -5.66 5.53
C GLU A 45 3.69 -5.58 6.47
N PHE A 46 3.01 -6.70 6.72
CA PHE A 46 1.91 -6.76 7.66
C PHE A 46 2.38 -6.47 9.10
N SER A 47 3.55 -6.97 9.50
CA SER A 47 4.13 -6.67 10.82
C SER A 47 4.38 -5.17 11.03
N TRP A 48 4.60 -4.40 9.96
CA TRP A 48 4.73 -2.93 10.06
C TRP A 48 3.41 -2.27 10.41
N LEU A 49 2.30 -2.76 9.84
CA LEU A 49 0.96 -2.33 10.21
C LEU A 49 0.62 -2.69 11.66
N GLU A 50 0.94 -3.90 12.11
CA GLU A 50 0.71 -4.30 13.50
C GLU A 50 1.47 -3.41 14.49
N ARG A 51 2.77 -3.20 14.26
CA ARG A 51 3.57 -2.30 15.09
C ARG A 51 3.01 -0.88 15.09
N TRP A 52 2.55 -0.40 13.95
CA TRP A 52 1.87 0.89 13.86
C TRP A 52 0.56 0.92 14.66
N LEU A 53 -0.25 -0.12 14.60
CA LEU A 53 -1.50 -0.21 15.38
C LEU A 53 -1.25 -0.18 16.89
N GLU A 54 -0.15 -0.77 17.38
CA GLU A 54 0.23 -0.66 18.79
C GLU A 54 0.61 0.77 19.20
N VAL A 55 1.32 1.50 18.34
CA VAL A 55 1.59 2.94 18.57
C VAL A 55 0.28 3.73 18.52
N ARG A 56 -0.59 3.41 17.57
CA ARG A 56 -1.88 4.07 17.36
C ARG A 56 -2.80 3.92 18.56
N LYS A 57 -2.83 2.77 19.24
CA LYS A 57 -3.62 2.53 20.46
C LYS A 57 -3.30 3.54 21.57
N ARG A 58 -2.05 4.05 21.62
CA ARG A 58 -1.60 5.06 22.58
C ARG A 58 -2.02 6.47 22.21
N LEU A 59 -2.46 6.69 20.96
CA LEU A 59 -2.97 7.96 20.47
C LEU A 59 -4.49 7.96 20.63
N VAL A 60 -5.02 8.74 21.57
CA VAL A 60 -6.48 8.84 21.81
C VAL A 60 -7.17 9.38 20.55
N SER A 61 -7.74 8.49 19.73
CA SER A 61 -8.40 8.83 18.46
C SER A 61 -9.72 8.09 18.31
N LYS A 62 -10.77 8.84 17.95
CA LYS A 62 -12.07 8.29 17.52
C LYS A 62 -12.10 7.89 16.04
N SER A 63 -11.02 8.12 15.29
CA SER A 63 -10.99 7.76 13.88
C SER A 63 -11.00 6.25 13.71
N LYS A 64 -11.69 5.74 12.69
CA LYS A 64 -11.62 4.32 12.30
C LYS A 64 -10.43 4.02 11.39
N ARG A 65 -9.74 5.05 10.88
CA ARG A 65 -8.66 4.91 9.89
C ARG A 65 -7.37 4.41 10.52
N VAL A 66 -6.60 3.61 9.78
CA VAL A 66 -5.28 3.13 10.22
C VAL A 66 -4.33 4.29 10.44
N PHE A 67 -4.23 5.22 9.48
CA PHE A 67 -3.36 6.38 9.58
C PHE A 67 -4.07 7.58 10.22
N ILE A 68 -3.48 8.08 11.30
CA ILE A 68 -3.94 9.25 12.05
C ILE A 68 -2.78 10.18 12.34
N THR A 69 -3.06 11.46 12.56
CA THR A 69 -2.08 12.41 13.10
C THR A 69 -1.88 12.16 14.59
N ARG A 70 -0.81 12.74 15.17
CA ARG A 70 -0.57 12.70 16.63
C ARG A 70 -1.76 13.19 17.46
N GLY A 71 -2.51 14.18 16.95
CA GLY A 71 -3.73 14.69 17.57
C GLY A 71 -4.98 13.82 17.34
N GLY A 72 -4.82 12.59 16.85
CA GLY A 72 -5.90 11.65 16.64
C GLY A 72 -6.85 11.97 15.47
N ARG A 73 -6.49 12.93 14.61
CA ARG A 73 -7.29 13.34 13.45
C ARG A 73 -6.91 12.51 12.21
N PRO A 74 -7.79 12.35 11.21
CA PRO A 74 -7.43 11.70 9.95
C PRO A 74 -6.22 12.36 9.29
N LEU A 75 -5.28 11.54 8.83
CA LEU A 75 -4.09 12.01 8.11
C LEU A 75 -4.48 12.39 6.67
N LYS A 76 -4.57 13.70 6.38
CA LYS A 76 -5.00 14.20 5.06
C LYS A 76 -3.87 14.33 4.04
N ASN A 77 -2.64 14.57 4.49
CA ASN A 77 -1.52 14.86 3.60
C ASN A 77 -0.38 13.87 3.82
N LEU A 78 -0.66 12.61 3.49
CA LEU A 78 0.31 11.52 3.62
C LEU A 78 1.49 11.68 2.63
N VAL A 79 1.24 12.24 1.44
CA VAL A 79 2.28 12.44 0.41
C VAL A 79 3.42 13.33 0.92
N ARG A 80 3.11 14.36 1.72
CA ARG A 80 4.13 15.22 2.32
C ARG A 80 5.10 14.44 3.21
N TYR A 81 4.59 13.53 4.05
CA TYR A 81 5.46 12.73 4.93
C TYR A 81 6.36 11.79 4.13
N MET A 82 5.81 11.18 3.09
CA MET A 82 6.57 10.33 2.18
C MET A 82 7.69 11.13 1.48
N GLN A 83 7.38 12.31 0.92
CA GLN A 83 8.36 13.18 0.28
C GLN A 83 9.43 13.69 1.26
N THR A 84 9.04 14.00 2.50
CA THR A 84 9.99 14.34 3.55
C THR A 84 10.96 13.19 3.81
N VAL A 85 10.47 11.95 3.92
CA VAL A 85 11.34 10.78 4.12
C VAL A 85 12.21 10.52 2.88
N TRP A 86 11.66 10.68 1.68
CA TRP A 86 12.38 10.57 0.40
C TRP A 86 13.58 11.51 0.34
N ALA A 87 13.37 12.78 0.71
CA ALA A 87 14.44 13.78 0.78
C ALA A 87 15.47 13.45 1.87
N HIS A 88 15.04 12.97 3.04
CA HIS A 88 15.97 12.54 4.10
C HIS A 88 16.81 11.33 3.70
N MET A 89 16.34 10.48 2.79
CA MET A 89 17.12 9.40 2.19
C MET A 89 18.12 9.89 1.14
N GLY A 90 18.16 11.19 0.85
CA GLY A 90 19.04 11.78 -0.18
C GLY A 90 18.60 11.48 -1.61
N LEU A 91 17.37 11.00 -1.80
CA LEU A 91 16.85 10.67 -3.12
C LEU A 91 16.38 11.94 -3.84
N PRO A 92 16.68 12.10 -5.14
CA PRO A 92 16.30 13.28 -5.89
C PRO A 92 14.78 13.32 -6.16
N GLY A 93 14.28 14.53 -6.40
CA GLY A 93 12.89 14.77 -6.79
C GLY A 93 11.89 14.75 -5.62
N GLN A 94 10.61 14.79 -5.96
CA GLN A 94 9.48 14.84 -5.02
C GLN A 94 8.34 13.93 -5.52
N PRO A 95 8.53 12.60 -5.48
CA PRO A 95 7.54 11.69 -6.04
C PRO A 95 6.19 11.80 -5.31
N THR A 96 5.13 11.45 -6.01
CA THR A 96 3.78 11.28 -5.49
C THR A 96 3.44 9.79 -5.34
N PHE A 97 2.31 9.47 -4.70
CA PHE A 97 1.83 8.09 -4.67
C PHE A 97 1.49 7.53 -6.05
N THR A 98 1.14 8.40 -7.00
CA THR A 98 0.93 7.99 -8.40
C THR A 98 2.25 7.53 -9.00
N ASP A 99 3.33 8.27 -8.80
CA ASP A 99 4.66 7.91 -9.33
C ASP A 99 5.15 6.59 -8.76
N LEU A 100 5.00 6.38 -7.44
CA LEU A 100 5.33 5.10 -6.81
C LEU A 100 4.49 3.95 -7.37
N ARG A 101 3.17 4.15 -7.52
CA ARG A 101 2.30 3.13 -8.09
C ARG A 101 2.70 2.78 -9.53
N THR A 102 2.97 3.79 -10.35
CA THR A 102 3.44 3.59 -11.73
C THR A 102 4.76 2.85 -11.78
N ALA A 103 5.72 3.19 -10.91
CA ALA A 103 7.01 2.52 -10.83
C ALA A 103 6.86 1.04 -10.43
N VAL A 104 6.01 0.73 -9.45
CA VAL A 104 5.72 -0.65 -9.04
C VAL A 104 5.03 -1.43 -10.17
N SER A 105 4.02 -0.85 -10.81
CA SER A 105 3.35 -1.48 -11.96
C SER A 105 4.33 -1.75 -13.10
N GLY A 106 5.19 -0.78 -13.44
CA GLY A 106 6.22 -0.95 -14.46
C GLY A 106 7.24 -2.04 -14.11
N HIS A 107 7.65 -2.12 -12.85
CA HIS A 107 8.54 -3.20 -12.38
C HIS A 107 7.90 -4.58 -12.52
N VAL A 108 6.65 -4.73 -12.10
CA VAL A 108 5.90 -5.98 -12.24
C VAL A 108 5.76 -6.37 -13.72
N SER A 109 5.42 -5.41 -14.59
CA SER A 109 5.37 -5.66 -16.03
C SER A 109 6.70 -6.14 -16.59
N ALA A 110 7.81 -5.49 -16.22
CA ALA A 110 9.15 -5.87 -16.70
C ALA A 110 9.62 -7.24 -16.19
N VAL A 111 9.23 -7.63 -14.96
CA VAL A 111 9.59 -8.92 -14.37
C VAL A 111 8.71 -10.07 -14.90
N LEU A 112 7.43 -9.79 -15.15
CA LEU A 112 6.46 -10.80 -15.60
C LEU A 112 6.36 -10.92 -17.12
N GLN A 113 6.85 -9.95 -17.90
CA GLN A 113 7.01 -10.10 -19.33
C GLN A 113 8.34 -10.83 -19.63
N PRO A 114 8.32 -12.03 -20.25
CA PRO A 114 9.55 -12.65 -20.70
C PRO A 114 10.22 -11.80 -21.80
N PRO A 115 11.56 -11.83 -21.94
CA PRO A 115 12.30 -11.06 -22.94
C PRO A 115 11.93 -11.35 -24.42
N SER A 116 11.04 -12.32 -24.68
CA SER A 116 10.61 -12.70 -26.03
C SER A 116 9.66 -11.72 -26.73
N LEU A 117 9.21 -10.65 -26.07
CA LEU A 117 8.40 -9.59 -26.72
C LEU A 117 9.17 -8.28 -26.97
N GLN A 118 10.43 -8.17 -26.54
CA GLN A 118 11.27 -7.01 -26.85
C GLN A 118 11.84 -7.06 -28.29
N CYS A 119 11.90 -8.25 -28.92
CA CYS A 119 12.47 -8.44 -30.25
C CYS A 119 11.55 -8.06 -31.43
N CYS A 120 10.33 -7.58 -31.20
CA CYS A 120 9.37 -7.30 -32.28
C CYS A 120 9.17 -5.80 -32.58
N MET A 121 10.03 -4.93 -32.05
CA MET A 121 9.99 -3.47 -32.29
C MET A 121 11.37 -2.98 -32.76
N ASP A 122 11.93 -3.62 -33.78
CA ASP A 122 12.92 -2.97 -34.63
C ASP A 122 12.19 -2.29 -35.81
N PRO A 123 12.46 -1.02 -36.12
CA PRO A 123 11.90 -0.37 -37.29
C PRO A 123 12.46 -1.02 -38.55
N LEU A 124 11.59 -1.41 -39.47
CA LEU A 124 11.97 -1.66 -40.86
C LEU A 124 12.52 -0.35 -41.44
N ASP A 125 13.75 -0.40 -41.94
CA ASP A 125 14.34 0.62 -42.84
C ASP A 125 13.45 0.90 -44.06
#